data_AF-E2SM46-F1
#
_entry.id   AF-E2SM46-F1
#
_cell.length_a   1.000
_cell.length_b   1.000
_cell.length_c   1.000
_cell.angle_alpha   90.00
_cell.angle_beta   90.00
_cell.angle_gamma   90.00
#
_symmetry.space_group_name_H-M   'P 1'
#
loop_
_entity.id
_entity.type
_entity.pdbx_description
1 polymer ?
#
loop_
_entity_poly.entity_id
_entity_poly.type
_entity_poly.pdbx_seq_one_letter_code
_entity_poly.pdbx_strand_id
1 'polypeptide(L)'
;MALLSSKITGTVVKFLHIEGGKNMNQRQRRMLLYLLSQKHYQPIQSICQEFGFSEKTIRNDIKAINSYLHRNSVNSFIEAKRGSGVRMQLQEQEEEYVRYILESRVLEIKPDLDRFYHGMILLLFTQDVYTMDTLADELYTNRLQLKEDLQCWESMLRMFQLKIEKGTHLHIAGEEQQIRLFVLYYFYQRADKAMIMSIEPVFLQEHKALFRRILHIYEEAYQQRFTANALHHFSIYLGIMMKRIQMGHGLRDAVCYKGNETVHRLLQEYFHMDVNALEMQFLEQMIESGARQWNRSMLHNFALTKETKELANRFLTDWFRNMGRLRMRSCRFCFPYCYRPQYYADSMVCGFCIITITR
;
A
#
# COMPACT_ATOMS: atom_id res chain seq x y z
N MET A 1 26.72 0.16 -15.14
CA MET A 1 25.87 0.99 -14.26
C MET A 1 24.88 1.90 -15.00
N ALA A 2 25.18 2.44 -16.20
CA ALA A 2 24.23 3.29 -16.95
C ALA A 2 23.03 2.54 -17.61
N LEU A 3 23.11 1.22 -17.81
CA LEU A 3 22.08 0.42 -18.48
C LEU A 3 20.92 -0.03 -17.58
N LEU A 4 21.05 0.09 -16.25
CA LEU A 4 19.98 -0.24 -15.30
C LEU A 4 19.06 0.96 -15.03
N SER A 5 19.62 2.18 -14.96
CA SER A 5 18.87 3.43 -14.78
C SER A 5 17.89 3.70 -15.95
N SER A 6 18.31 3.49 -17.21
CA SER A 6 17.45 3.75 -18.38
C SER A 6 16.32 2.74 -18.60
N LYS A 7 16.42 1.54 -18.04
CA LYS A 7 15.32 0.56 -18.06
C LYS A 7 14.28 0.85 -16.98
N ILE A 8 14.67 1.42 -15.83
CA ILE A 8 13.77 1.69 -14.71
C ILE A 8 12.78 2.81 -15.06
N THR A 9 13.25 3.94 -15.61
CA THR A 9 12.37 5.03 -16.07
C THR A 9 11.48 4.58 -17.24
N GLY A 10 12.04 3.85 -18.21
CA GLY A 10 11.30 3.38 -19.38
C GLY A 10 10.24 2.31 -19.07
N THR A 11 10.43 1.48 -18.05
CA THR A 11 9.49 0.41 -17.69
C THR A 11 8.46 0.86 -16.66
N VAL A 12 8.85 1.63 -15.63
CA VAL A 12 7.92 2.16 -14.62
C VAL A 12 6.93 3.17 -15.23
N VAL A 13 7.39 4.04 -16.12
CA VAL A 13 6.52 5.05 -16.77
C VAL A 13 5.62 4.42 -17.84
N LYS A 14 6.05 3.34 -18.51
CA LYS A 14 5.24 2.68 -19.56
C LYS A 14 4.12 1.79 -19.03
N PHE A 15 4.25 1.22 -17.83
CA PHE A 15 3.24 0.27 -17.33
C PHE A 15 1.89 0.91 -16.96
N LEU A 16 1.82 2.26 -16.89
CA LEU A 16 0.60 2.97 -16.47
C LEU A 16 0.10 4.00 -17.50
N HIS A 17 0.76 4.11 -18.65
CA HIS A 17 0.28 4.93 -19.76
C HIS A 17 -0.76 4.15 -20.58
N ILE A 18 -2.03 4.23 -20.17
CA ILE A 18 -3.16 3.89 -21.05
C ILE A 18 -3.53 5.14 -21.86
N GLU A 19 -3.48 5.00 -23.18
CA GLU A 19 -3.74 6.06 -24.16
C GLU A 19 -5.09 6.78 -23.92
N GLY A 20 -5.02 8.11 -23.81
CA GLY A 20 -5.86 9.06 -24.56
C GLY A 20 -7.39 9.11 -24.36
N GLY A 21 -7.97 8.36 -23.41
CA GLY A 21 -9.40 8.44 -23.09
C GLY A 21 -9.68 9.17 -21.78
N LYS A 22 -10.78 9.93 -21.69
CA LYS A 22 -11.20 10.53 -20.39
C LYS A 22 -11.51 9.40 -19.38
N ASN A 23 -10.60 9.20 -18.43
CA ASN A 23 -10.70 8.18 -17.38
C ASN A 23 -11.83 8.50 -16.39
N MET A 24 -12.38 7.45 -15.77
CA MET A 24 -13.47 7.58 -14.79
C MET A 24 -12.96 8.30 -13.53
N ASN A 25 -13.71 9.25 -12.98
CA ASN A 25 -13.31 9.93 -11.75
C ASN A 25 -13.89 9.27 -10.48
N GLN A 26 -13.42 9.68 -9.30
CA GLN A 26 -13.86 9.12 -8.02
C GLN A 26 -15.38 9.20 -7.80
N ARG A 27 -16.03 10.29 -8.25
CA ARG A 27 -17.49 10.45 -8.16
C ARG A 27 -18.22 9.39 -8.99
N GLN A 28 -17.79 9.21 -10.24
CA GLN A 28 -18.35 8.21 -11.15
C GLN A 28 -18.13 6.79 -10.63
N ARG A 29 -16.94 6.49 -10.08
CA ARG A 29 -16.68 5.20 -9.42
C ARG A 29 -17.62 4.96 -8.23
N ARG A 30 -17.81 5.96 -7.36
CA ARG A 30 -18.74 5.85 -6.23
C ARG A 30 -20.17 5.59 -6.72
N MET A 31 -20.61 6.25 -7.78
CA MET A 31 -21.92 6.04 -8.39
C MET A 31 -22.07 4.63 -8.95
N LEU A 32 -21.08 4.13 -9.68
CA LEU A 32 -21.12 2.77 -10.21
C LEU A 32 -21.15 1.72 -9.09
N LEU A 33 -20.30 1.85 -8.06
CA LEU A 33 -20.32 0.95 -6.89
C LEU A 33 -21.66 0.99 -6.14
N TYR A 34 -22.25 2.18 -6.00
CA TYR A 34 -23.59 2.33 -5.44
C TYR A 34 -24.60 1.56 -6.28
N LEU A 35 -24.67 1.80 -7.59
CA LEU A 35 -25.64 1.14 -8.48
C LEU A 35 -25.44 -0.38 -8.57
N LEU A 36 -24.19 -0.86 -8.51
CA LEU A 36 -23.88 -2.30 -8.41
C LEU A 36 -24.45 -2.95 -7.14
N SER A 37 -24.61 -2.18 -6.06
CA SER A 37 -25.21 -2.69 -4.81
C SER A 37 -26.74 -2.65 -4.81
N GLN A 38 -27.37 -2.01 -5.80
CA GLN A 38 -28.82 -1.84 -5.86
C GLN A 38 -29.46 -2.91 -6.74
N LYS A 39 -30.47 -3.62 -6.20
CA LYS A 39 -31.23 -4.64 -6.95
C LYS A 39 -32.36 -4.06 -7.82
N HIS A 40 -32.84 -2.86 -7.48
CA HIS A 40 -34.00 -2.23 -8.10
C HIS A 40 -33.63 -0.88 -8.72
N TYR A 41 -34.48 -0.37 -9.62
CA TYR A 41 -34.33 0.96 -10.17
C TYR A 41 -34.32 2.01 -9.06
N GLN A 42 -33.38 2.95 -9.19
CA GLN A 42 -33.24 4.09 -8.29
C GLN A 42 -33.72 5.35 -8.99
N PRO A 43 -34.69 6.10 -8.42
CA PRO A 43 -35.09 7.38 -8.96
C PRO A 43 -33.88 8.32 -9.07
N ILE A 44 -33.78 9.08 -10.18
CA ILE A 44 -32.65 10.01 -10.39
C ILE A 44 -32.58 11.04 -9.25
N GLN A 45 -33.72 11.50 -8.73
CA GLN A 45 -33.77 12.42 -7.60
C GLN A 45 -33.16 11.84 -6.32
N SER A 46 -33.38 10.55 -6.03
CA SER A 46 -32.76 9.87 -4.88
C SER A 46 -31.24 9.84 -5.02
N ILE A 47 -30.73 9.59 -6.24
CA ILE A 47 -29.29 9.64 -6.52
C ILE A 47 -28.75 11.08 -6.37
N CYS A 48 -29.50 12.09 -6.84
CA CYS A 48 -29.11 13.49 -6.67
C CYS A 48 -29.00 13.87 -5.19
N GLN A 49 -29.93 13.41 -4.34
CA GLN A 49 -29.91 13.64 -2.90
C GLN A 49 -28.74 12.93 -2.22
N GLU A 50 -28.52 11.65 -2.54
CA GLU A 50 -27.44 10.85 -1.96
C GLU A 50 -26.05 11.40 -2.32
N PHE A 51 -25.87 11.87 -3.55
CA PHE A 51 -24.56 12.34 -4.04
C PHE A 51 -24.37 13.85 -3.97
N GLY A 52 -25.43 14.64 -3.77
CA GLY A 52 -25.37 16.10 -3.67
C GLY A 52 -25.10 16.81 -5.01
N PHE A 53 -25.42 16.19 -6.15
CA PHE A 53 -25.21 16.78 -7.48
C PHE A 53 -26.50 16.98 -8.25
N SER A 54 -26.48 17.92 -9.20
CA SER A 54 -27.63 18.18 -10.08
C SER A 54 -27.95 16.99 -10.98
N GLU A 55 -29.21 16.85 -11.37
CA GLU A 55 -29.65 15.82 -12.31
C GLU A 55 -28.86 15.84 -13.63
N LYS A 56 -28.51 17.02 -14.14
CA LYS A 56 -27.64 17.17 -15.31
C LYS A 56 -26.28 16.49 -15.10
N THR A 57 -25.70 16.65 -13.91
CA THR A 57 -24.41 16.05 -13.55
C THR A 57 -24.54 14.53 -13.44
N ILE A 58 -25.57 14.03 -12.75
CA ILE A 58 -25.83 12.59 -12.62
C ILE A 58 -26.02 11.93 -13.99
N ARG A 59 -26.82 12.52 -14.88
CA ARG A 59 -27.01 12.01 -16.25
C ARG A 59 -25.73 12.00 -17.07
N ASN A 60 -24.88 13.02 -16.91
CA ASN A 60 -23.57 13.07 -17.57
C ASN A 60 -22.62 12.01 -17.03
N ASP A 61 -22.62 11.77 -15.71
CA ASP A 61 -21.82 10.72 -15.10
C ASP A 61 -22.27 9.33 -15.57
N ILE A 62 -23.57 9.07 -15.66
CA ILE A 62 -24.11 7.82 -16.22
C ILE A 62 -23.59 7.58 -17.64
N LYS A 63 -23.61 8.61 -18.50
CA LYS A 63 -23.06 8.51 -19.87
C LYS A 63 -21.57 8.16 -19.83
N ALA A 64 -20.79 8.86 -19.00
CA ALA A 64 -19.36 8.62 -18.87
C ALA A 64 -19.04 7.21 -18.35
N ILE A 65 -19.82 6.72 -17.38
CA ILE A 65 -19.69 5.36 -16.83
C ILE A 65 -19.99 4.32 -17.91
N ASN A 66 -21.09 4.46 -18.65
CA ASN A 66 -21.42 3.52 -19.73
C ASN A 66 -20.34 3.51 -20.83
N SER A 67 -19.81 4.67 -21.21
CA SER A 67 -18.69 4.74 -22.14
C SER A 67 -17.43 4.06 -21.60
N TYR A 68 -17.14 4.21 -20.30
CA TYR A 68 -16.00 3.54 -19.68
C TYR A 68 -16.14 2.02 -19.67
N LEU A 69 -17.32 1.50 -19.31
CA LEU A 69 -17.60 0.06 -19.30
C LEU A 69 -17.41 -0.53 -20.71
N HIS A 70 -18.00 0.11 -21.72
CA HIS A 70 -17.86 -0.31 -23.11
C HIS A 70 -16.40 -0.32 -23.60
N ARG A 71 -15.61 0.71 -23.26
CA ARG A 71 -14.17 0.75 -23.63
C ARG A 71 -13.34 -0.36 -22.98
N ASN A 72 -13.83 -0.93 -21.87
CA ASN A 72 -13.20 -2.02 -21.16
C ASN A 72 -13.83 -3.38 -21.48
N SER A 73 -14.50 -3.50 -22.63
CA SER A 73 -15.13 -4.73 -23.11
C SER A 73 -16.15 -5.32 -22.12
N VAL A 74 -16.82 -4.46 -21.35
CA VAL A 74 -17.93 -4.85 -20.46
C VAL A 74 -19.25 -4.55 -21.17
N ASN A 75 -20.12 -5.55 -21.26
CA ASN A 75 -21.44 -5.41 -21.89
C ASN A 75 -22.52 -4.89 -20.92
N SER A 76 -22.29 -5.00 -19.62
CA SER A 76 -23.12 -4.41 -18.57
C SER A 76 -23.14 -2.89 -18.66
N PHE A 77 -24.30 -2.28 -18.40
CA PHE A 77 -24.48 -0.83 -18.51
C PHE A 77 -25.53 -0.31 -17.53
N ILE A 78 -25.50 0.99 -17.25
CA ILE A 78 -26.56 1.67 -16.50
C ILE A 78 -27.71 1.97 -17.46
N GLU A 79 -28.83 1.30 -17.25
CA GLU A 79 -30.08 1.52 -17.98
C GLU A 79 -30.89 2.64 -17.31
N ALA A 80 -31.46 3.52 -18.12
CA ALA A 80 -32.44 4.51 -17.67
C ALA A 80 -33.84 4.16 -18.17
N LYS A 81 -34.80 4.03 -17.24
CA LYS A 81 -36.21 3.75 -17.55
C LYS A 81 -37.08 4.92 -17.11
N ARG A 82 -37.82 5.50 -18.06
CA ARG A 82 -38.72 6.64 -17.80
C ARG A 82 -39.71 6.29 -16.69
N GLY A 83 -39.83 7.15 -15.69
CA GLY A 83 -40.72 6.96 -14.54
C GLY A 83 -40.23 6.00 -13.46
N SER A 84 -39.23 5.15 -13.73
CA SER A 84 -38.65 4.22 -12.74
C SER A 84 -37.27 4.65 -12.25
N GLY A 85 -36.52 5.43 -13.03
CA GLY A 85 -35.19 5.89 -12.68
C GLY A 85 -34.10 5.11 -13.42
N VAL A 86 -33.03 4.72 -12.74
CA VAL A 86 -31.86 4.07 -13.35
C VAL A 86 -31.44 2.82 -12.57
N ARG A 87 -30.87 1.84 -13.26
CA ARG A 87 -30.38 0.59 -12.66
C ARG A 87 -29.15 0.10 -13.42
N MET A 88 -28.23 -0.57 -12.73
CA MET A 88 -27.21 -1.37 -13.40
C MET A 88 -27.85 -2.61 -14.02
N GLN A 89 -27.73 -2.77 -15.33
CA GLN A 89 -28.05 -3.99 -16.04
C GLN A 89 -26.77 -4.82 -16.14
N LEU A 90 -26.68 -5.86 -15.31
CA LEU A 90 -25.53 -6.77 -15.28
C LEU A 90 -25.76 -7.95 -16.23
N GLN A 91 -24.77 -8.24 -17.06
CA GLN A 91 -24.68 -9.48 -17.81
C GLN A 91 -24.08 -10.59 -16.92
N GLU A 92 -24.29 -11.84 -17.32
CA GLU A 92 -23.82 -13.00 -16.55
C GLU A 92 -22.30 -12.95 -16.33
N GLN A 93 -21.86 -13.18 -15.10
CA GLN A 93 -20.43 -13.25 -14.71
C GLN A 93 -19.61 -11.95 -14.89
N GLU A 94 -20.24 -10.82 -15.24
CA GLU A 94 -19.52 -9.56 -15.41
C GLU A 94 -19.40 -8.75 -14.10
N GLU A 95 -20.17 -9.04 -13.06
CA GLU A 95 -20.11 -8.25 -11.81
C GLU A 95 -18.72 -8.30 -11.16
N GLU A 96 -18.14 -9.51 -10.98
CA GLU A 96 -16.78 -9.63 -10.44
C GLU A 96 -15.76 -8.92 -11.33
N TYR A 97 -15.93 -8.98 -12.65
CA TYR A 97 -15.02 -8.33 -13.59
C TYR A 97 -15.10 -6.80 -13.51
N VAL A 98 -16.30 -6.23 -13.41
CA VAL A 98 -16.49 -4.79 -13.18
C VAL A 98 -15.84 -4.36 -11.87
N ARG A 99 -16.04 -5.13 -10.80
CA ARG A 99 -15.40 -4.85 -9.50
C ARG A 99 -13.88 -4.96 -9.59
N TYR A 100 -13.37 -5.95 -10.31
CA TYR A 100 -11.94 -6.11 -10.57
C TYR A 100 -11.36 -4.91 -11.30
N ILE A 101 -11.98 -4.43 -12.38
CA ILE A 101 -11.53 -3.24 -13.12
C ILE A 101 -11.50 -2.00 -12.21
N LEU A 102 -12.55 -1.80 -11.40
CA LEU A 102 -12.63 -0.67 -10.46
C LEU A 102 -11.61 -0.74 -9.31
N GLU A 103 -11.10 -1.93 -9.00
CA GLU A 103 -10.05 -2.18 -8.01
C GLU A 103 -8.65 -2.14 -8.61
N SER A 104 -8.46 -2.61 -9.84
CA SER A 104 -7.17 -2.71 -10.52
C SER A 104 -6.74 -1.42 -11.21
N ARG A 105 -7.69 -0.50 -11.48
CA ARG A 105 -7.44 0.80 -12.10
C ARG A 105 -7.70 1.97 -11.18
N VAL A 106 -7.57 1.78 -9.87
CA VAL A 106 -7.83 2.83 -8.87
C VAL A 106 -6.97 4.08 -9.13
N LEU A 107 -5.75 3.92 -9.63
CA LEU A 107 -4.85 5.02 -9.95
C LEU A 107 -5.39 5.93 -11.08
N GLU A 108 -6.02 5.35 -12.11
CA GLU A 108 -6.71 6.13 -13.16
C GLU A 108 -7.89 6.94 -12.61
N ILE A 109 -8.42 6.53 -11.46
CA ILE A 109 -9.62 7.08 -10.84
C ILE A 109 -9.30 8.10 -9.73
N LYS A 110 -8.12 7.98 -9.11
CA LYS A 110 -7.60 8.83 -8.03
C LYS A 110 -6.25 9.44 -8.46
N PRO A 111 -6.27 10.50 -9.29
CA PRO A 111 -5.05 11.08 -9.84
C PRO A 111 -4.14 11.71 -8.78
N ASP A 112 -4.70 12.15 -7.65
CA ASP A 112 -3.96 12.60 -6.46
C ASP A 112 -3.12 11.46 -5.85
N LEU A 113 -3.72 10.28 -5.76
CA LEU A 113 -3.08 9.08 -5.25
C LEU A 113 -2.00 8.58 -6.21
N ASP A 114 -2.30 8.57 -7.52
CA ASP A 114 -1.33 8.24 -8.56
C ASP A 114 -0.09 9.14 -8.49
N ARG A 115 -0.29 10.46 -8.45
CA ARG A 115 0.82 11.41 -8.29
C ARG A 115 1.60 11.21 -7.00
N PHE A 116 0.94 10.83 -5.90
CA PHE A 116 1.63 10.49 -4.66
C PHE A 116 2.57 9.29 -4.83
N TYR A 117 2.08 8.17 -5.36
CA TYR A 117 2.91 6.98 -5.54
C TYR A 117 4.05 7.21 -6.51
N HIS A 118 3.78 7.80 -7.67
CA HIS A 118 4.81 8.15 -8.64
C HIS A 118 5.81 9.15 -8.06
N GLY A 119 5.33 10.21 -7.41
CA GLY A 119 6.19 11.23 -6.82
C GLY A 119 7.13 10.66 -5.76
N MET A 120 6.64 9.79 -4.89
CA MET A 120 7.49 9.11 -3.91
C MET A 120 8.47 8.13 -4.56
N ILE A 121 8.08 7.40 -5.62
CA ILE A 121 8.99 6.52 -6.36
C ILE A 121 10.12 7.34 -6.98
N LEU A 122 9.81 8.45 -7.63
CA LEU A 122 10.80 9.36 -8.20
C LEU A 122 11.72 9.92 -7.10
N LEU A 123 11.17 10.38 -5.98
CA LEU A 123 11.96 10.99 -4.91
C LEU A 123 12.78 10.01 -4.06
N LEU A 124 12.38 8.73 -3.98
CA LEU A 124 13.01 7.72 -3.10
C LEU A 124 13.73 6.60 -3.86
N PHE A 125 13.39 6.35 -5.12
CA PHE A 125 13.86 5.19 -5.85
C PHE A 125 14.50 5.51 -7.21
N THR A 126 14.83 6.78 -7.48
CA THR A 126 15.67 7.19 -8.62
C THR A 126 16.87 8.03 -8.16
N GLN A 127 17.92 8.07 -8.98
CA GLN A 127 19.10 8.91 -8.74
C GLN A 127 18.92 10.34 -9.27
N ASP A 128 17.80 10.60 -9.94
CA ASP A 128 17.52 11.89 -10.55
C ASP A 128 17.18 12.93 -9.47
N VAL A 129 17.59 14.17 -9.70
CA VAL A 129 17.27 15.30 -8.83
C VAL A 129 16.12 16.08 -9.42
N TYR A 130 15.06 16.31 -8.64
CA TYR A 130 13.87 17.00 -9.11
C TYR A 130 13.73 18.38 -8.49
N THR A 131 13.45 19.37 -9.31
CA THR A 131 12.92 20.67 -8.87
C THR A 131 11.38 20.58 -8.79
N MET A 132 10.75 21.65 -8.30
CA MET A 132 9.28 21.77 -8.37
C MET A 132 8.74 21.66 -9.80
N ASP A 133 9.44 22.25 -10.78
CA ASP A 133 8.94 22.28 -12.15
C ASP A 133 9.15 20.93 -12.83
N THR A 134 10.34 20.35 -12.73
CA THR A 134 10.64 19.05 -13.34
C THR A 134 9.84 17.92 -12.70
N LEU A 135 9.57 17.96 -11.39
CA LEU A 135 8.68 16.96 -10.77
C LEU A 135 7.23 17.13 -11.24
N ALA A 136 6.76 18.36 -11.44
CA ALA A 136 5.40 18.60 -11.92
C ALA A 136 5.24 18.05 -13.35
N ASP A 137 6.25 18.26 -14.20
CA ASP A 137 6.28 17.75 -15.57
C ASP A 137 6.26 16.21 -15.60
N GLU A 138 7.12 15.54 -14.81
CA GLU A 138 7.15 14.07 -14.72
C GLU A 138 5.84 13.47 -14.18
N LEU A 139 5.14 14.22 -13.34
CA LEU A 139 3.84 13.84 -12.79
C LEU A 139 2.65 14.32 -13.62
N TYR A 140 2.91 14.87 -14.82
CA TYR A 140 1.91 15.39 -15.75
C TYR A 140 0.91 16.34 -15.08
N THR A 141 1.41 17.18 -14.16
CA THR A 141 0.64 18.15 -13.39
C THR A 141 1.24 19.55 -13.53
N ASN A 142 0.59 20.55 -12.92
CA ASN A 142 1.13 21.89 -12.88
C ASN A 142 1.76 22.20 -11.51
N ARG A 143 2.64 23.21 -11.47
CA ARG A 143 3.35 23.64 -10.26
C ARG A 143 2.43 23.98 -9.09
N LEU A 144 1.26 24.57 -9.35
CA LEU A 144 0.30 24.94 -8.31
C LEU A 144 -0.30 23.68 -7.67
N GLN A 145 -0.73 22.73 -8.49
CA GLN A 145 -1.27 21.46 -8.02
C GLN A 145 -0.22 20.64 -7.27
N LEU A 146 1.02 20.56 -7.78
CA LEU A 146 2.10 19.87 -7.08
C LEU A 146 2.38 20.51 -5.71
N LYS A 147 2.29 21.84 -5.59
CA LYS A 147 2.45 22.52 -4.30
C LYS A 147 1.39 22.06 -3.29
N GLU A 148 0.12 21.92 -3.71
CA GLU A 148 -0.95 21.40 -2.86
C GLU A 148 -0.73 19.91 -2.53
N ASP A 149 -0.33 19.11 -3.52
CA ASP A 149 -0.04 17.69 -3.33
C ASP A 149 1.08 17.49 -2.30
N LEU A 150 2.18 18.26 -2.40
CA LEU A 150 3.30 18.20 -1.45
C LEU A 150 2.88 18.53 -0.01
N GLN A 151 1.94 19.47 0.18
CA GLN A 151 1.40 19.76 1.51
C GLN A 151 0.64 18.55 2.08
N CYS A 152 -0.14 17.87 1.25
CA CYS A 152 -0.81 16.63 1.62
C CYS A 152 0.22 15.52 1.92
N TRP A 153 1.27 15.38 1.11
CA TRP A 153 2.30 14.35 1.29
C TRP A 153 3.09 14.56 2.59
N GLU A 154 3.43 15.80 2.93
CA GLU A 154 4.09 16.15 4.20
C GLU A 154 3.30 15.66 5.41
N SER A 155 1.95 15.70 5.38
CA SER A 155 1.13 15.21 6.50
C SER A 155 1.31 13.70 6.74
N MET A 156 1.48 12.92 5.66
CA MET A 156 1.69 11.48 5.72
C MET A 156 3.12 11.15 6.18
N LEU A 157 4.11 11.88 5.66
CA LEU A 157 5.53 11.74 6.00
C LEU A 157 5.82 12.04 7.48
N ARG A 158 5.13 13.05 8.06
CA ARG A 158 5.32 13.44 9.47
C ARG A 158 5.06 12.32 10.46
N MET A 159 4.17 11.37 10.16
CA MET A 159 3.92 10.22 11.04
C MET A 159 5.14 9.30 11.20
N PHE A 160 6.07 9.37 10.25
CA PHE A 160 7.35 8.65 10.25
C PHE A 160 8.52 9.60 10.55
N GLN A 161 8.26 10.81 11.05
CA GLN A 161 9.29 11.84 11.29
C GLN A 161 10.06 12.24 10.03
N LEU A 162 9.44 12.04 8.86
CA LEU A 162 9.99 12.42 7.57
C LEU A 162 9.46 13.80 7.16
N LYS A 163 10.23 14.50 6.32
CA LYS A 163 9.84 15.80 5.76
C LYS A 163 10.32 15.93 4.32
N ILE A 164 9.65 16.78 3.55
CA ILE A 164 10.10 17.18 2.22
C ILE A 164 10.94 18.45 2.38
N GLU A 165 12.22 18.37 2.04
CA GLU A 165 13.08 19.54 1.99
C GLU A 165 13.04 20.17 0.61
N LYS A 166 12.76 21.47 0.59
CA LYS A 166 12.55 22.27 -0.62
C LYS A 166 13.72 23.24 -0.77
N GLY A 167 14.86 22.71 -1.21
CA GLY A 167 16.03 23.51 -1.58
C GLY A 167 16.02 23.83 -3.07
N THR A 168 17.19 23.81 -3.69
CA THR A 168 17.33 23.79 -5.17
C THR A 168 16.64 22.57 -5.77
N HIS A 169 16.66 21.45 -5.04
CA HIS A 169 16.00 20.20 -5.38
C HIS A 169 15.09 19.75 -4.24
N LEU A 170 14.05 19.01 -4.59
CA LEU A 170 13.15 18.32 -3.69
C LEU A 170 13.79 17.00 -3.28
N HIS A 171 13.83 16.74 -1.98
CA HIS A 171 14.20 15.43 -1.45
C HIS A 171 13.46 15.15 -0.15
N ILE A 172 13.35 13.86 0.18
CA ILE A 172 12.76 13.42 1.44
C ILE A 172 13.88 13.25 2.45
N ALA A 173 13.78 13.97 3.57
CA ALA A 173 14.74 13.93 4.65
C ALA A 173 14.16 13.23 5.88
N GLY A 174 15.02 12.49 6.58
CA GLY A 174 14.73 11.74 7.80
C GLY A 174 15.60 10.50 7.90
N GLU A 175 15.43 9.74 8.98
CA GLU A 175 16.14 8.49 9.20
C GLU A 175 15.79 7.45 8.12
N GLU A 176 16.80 6.75 7.60
CA GLU A 176 16.61 5.80 6.50
C GLU A 176 15.68 4.64 6.89
N GLN A 177 15.72 4.19 8.15
CA GLN A 177 14.77 3.20 8.66
C GLN A 177 13.33 3.69 8.54
N GLN A 178 13.08 4.96 8.86
CA GLN A 178 11.75 5.55 8.77
C GLN A 178 11.27 5.69 7.33
N ILE A 179 12.17 6.02 6.39
CA ILE A 179 11.86 6.03 4.95
C ILE A 179 11.39 4.63 4.50
N ARG A 180 12.15 3.59 4.85
CA ARG A 180 11.81 2.21 4.47
C ARG A 180 10.50 1.74 5.07
N LEU A 181 10.25 2.06 6.34
CA LEU A 181 8.99 1.74 7.03
C LEU A 181 7.81 2.52 6.46
N PHE A 182 8.00 3.79 6.09
CA PHE A 182 7.00 4.61 5.42
C PHE A 182 6.57 3.97 4.10
N VAL A 183 7.54 3.59 3.26
CA VAL A 183 7.25 2.92 1.98
C VAL A 183 6.54 1.60 2.24
N LEU A 184 7.05 0.75 3.13
CA LEU A 184 6.44 -0.53 3.45
C LEU A 184 4.98 -0.39 3.92
N TYR A 185 4.69 0.65 4.70
CA TYR A 185 3.35 0.93 5.21
C TYR A 185 2.41 1.47 4.12
N TYR A 186 2.81 2.55 3.46
CA TYR A 186 1.94 3.25 2.50
C TYR A 186 1.83 2.55 1.16
N PHE A 187 2.89 1.87 0.72
CA PHE A 187 3.00 1.28 -0.63
C PHE A 187 2.57 -0.16 -0.66
N TYR A 188 2.43 -0.79 0.50
CA TYR A 188 2.02 -2.18 0.59
C TYR A 188 0.87 -2.40 1.58
N GLN A 189 0.97 -1.97 2.84
CA GLN A 189 -0.07 -2.28 3.83
C GLN A 189 -1.37 -1.49 3.66
N ARG A 190 -1.27 -0.20 3.30
CA ARG A 190 -2.43 0.67 3.05
C ARG A 190 -2.82 0.78 1.60
N ALA A 191 -2.04 0.19 0.71
CA ALA A 191 -2.23 0.30 -0.71
C ALA A 191 -3.45 -0.52 -1.18
N ASP A 192 -4.26 0.09 -2.06
CA ASP A 192 -5.27 -0.63 -2.84
C ASP A 192 -4.57 -1.68 -3.73
N LYS A 193 -5.25 -2.80 -4.05
CA LYS A 193 -4.66 -3.92 -4.81
C LYS A 193 -3.98 -3.50 -6.13
N ALA A 194 -4.56 -2.54 -6.86
CA ALA A 194 -3.94 -1.95 -8.05
C ALA A 194 -2.52 -1.44 -7.82
N MET A 195 -2.32 -0.79 -6.68
CA MET A 195 -1.08 -0.11 -6.36
C MET A 195 -0.02 -1.13 -5.95
N ILE A 196 -0.44 -2.15 -5.20
CA ILE A 196 0.38 -3.33 -4.94
C ILE A 196 0.84 -3.95 -6.27
N MET A 197 -0.07 -4.22 -7.22
CA MET A 197 0.28 -4.85 -8.50
C MET A 197 1.22 -4.01 -9.39
N SER A 198 1.20 -2.68 -9.26
CA SER A 198 2.08 -1.78 -10.03
C SER A 198 3.44 -1.56 -9.37
N ILE A 199 3.48 -1.56 -8.04
CA ILE A 199 4.68 -1.27 -7.25
C ILE A 199 5.50 -2.53 -6.97
N GLU A 200 4.85 -3.68 -6.77
CA GLU A 200 5.54 -4.95 -6.49
C GLU A 200 6.60 -5.34 -7.53
N PRO A 201 6.35 -5.21 -8.85
CA PRO A 201 7.37 -5.52 -9.85
C PRO A 201 8.64 -4.68 -9.67
N VAL A 202 8.53 -3.43 -9.22
CA VAL A 202 9.68 -2.54 -8.97
C VAL A 202 10.64 -3.13 -7.94
N PHE A 203 10.11 -3.85 -6.95
CA PHE A 203 10.87 -4.39 -5.82
C PHE A 203 11.17 -5.89 -5.92
N LEU A 204 10.31 -6.68 -6.58
CA LEU A 204 10.38 -8.14 -6.52
C LEU A 204 10.82 -8.83 -7.81
N GLN A 205 10.67 -8.19 -8.99
CA GLN A 205 10.56 -8.90 -10.27
C GLN A 205 11.67 -9.93 -10.52
N GLU A 206 12.94 -9.52 -10.50
CA GLU A 206 14.07 -10.43 -10.77
C GLU A 206 14.64 -11.10 -9.51
N HIS A 207 14.23 -10.65 -8.31
CA HIS A 207 14.80 -11.08 -7.03
C HIS A 207 13.93 -12.10 -6.26
N LYS A 208 12.70 -12.36 -6.72
CA LYS A 208 11.71 -13.18 -6.01
C LYS A 208 12.23 -14.56 -5.58
N ALA A 209 13.01 -15.22 -6.43
CA ALA A 209 13.59 -16.53 -6.13
C ALA A 209 14.63 -16.45 -5.00
N LEU A 210 15.50 -15.44 -5.02
CA LEU A 210 16.47 -15.18 -3.97
C LEU A 210 15.78 -14.87 -2.65
N PHE A 211 14.83 -13.95 -2.65
CA PHE A 211 14.13 -13.55 -1.43
C PHE A 211 13.40 -14.72 -0.79
N ARG A 212 12.75 -15.58 -1.60
CA ARG A 212 12.15 -16.82 -1.10
C ARG A 212 13.17 -17.75 -0.46
N ARG A 213 14.36 -17.89 -1.07
CA ARG A 213 15.46 -18.71 -0.51
C ARG A 213 15.96 -18.13 0.82
N ILE A 214 16.16 -16.82 0.91
CA ILE A 214 16.57 -16.13 2.14
C ILE A 214 15.58 -16.38 3.27
N LEU A 215 14.29 -16.19 3.00
CA LEU A 215 13.24 -16.39 4.00
C LEU A 215 13.16 -17.85 4.44
N HIS A 216 13.42 -18.80 3.56
CA HIS A 216 13.50 -20.21 3.92
C HIS A 216 14.65 -20.51 4.90
N ILE A 217 15.82 -19.89 4.71
CA ILE A 217 16.96 -20.02 5.62
C ILE A 217 16.59 -19.52 7.02
N TYR A 218 15.83 -18.42 7.11
CA TYR A 218 15.32 -17.94 8.39
C TYR A 218 14.26 -18.86 9.00
N GLU A 219 13.37 -19.46 8.21
CA GLU A 219 12.42 -20.46 8.72
C GLU A 219 13.13 -21.67 9.33
N GLU A 220 14.21 -22.15 8.68
CA GLU A 220 15.04 -23.24 9.19
C GLU A 220 15.80 -22.85 10.46
N ALA A 221 16.40 -21.65 10.48
CA ALA A 221 17.13 -21.15 11.65
C ALA A 221 16.22 -20.99 12.88
N TYR A 222 14.99 -20.50 12.70
CA TYR A 222 14.01 -20.32 13.77
C TYR A 222 13.16 -21.56 14.07
N GLN A 223 13.29 -22.64 13.28
CA GLN A 223 12.45 -23.84 13.38
C GLN A 223 10.95 -23.51 13.31
N GLN A 224 10.58 -22.49 12.53
CA GLN A 224 9.23 -21.96 12.45
C GLN A 224 8.90 -21.54 11.02
N ARG A 225 7.67 -21.82 10.57
CA ARG A 225 7.18 -21.36 9.26
C ARG A 225 6.51 -20.00 9.38
N PHE A 226 6.70 -19.14 8.40
CA PHE A 226 5.99 -17.87 8.29
C PHE A 226 4.60 -18.07 7.67
N THR A 227 3.66 -17.16 7.95
CA THR A 227 2.41 -17.11 7.19
C THR A 227 2.70 -16.62 5.76
N ALA A 228 1.81 -16.92 4.80
CA ALA A 228 1.96 -16.45 3.42
C ALA A 228 2.05 -14.90 3.36
N ASN A 229 1.29 -14.21 4.21
CA ASN A 229 1.32 -12.75 4.34
C ASN A 229 2.68 -12.26 4.86
N ALA A 230 3.25 -12.91 5.87
CA ALA A 230 4.56 -12.56 6.41
C ALA A 230 5.68 -12.78 5.37
N LEU A 231 5.68 -13.92 4.67
CA LEU A 231 6.65 -14.18 3.58
C LEU A 231 6.60 -13.09 2.52
N HIS A 232 5.39 -12.70 2.12
CA HIS A 232 5.22 -11.68 1.11
C HIS A 232 5.70 -10.32 1.61
N HIS A 233 5.30 -9.92 2.81
CA HIS A 233 5.73 -8.70 3.47
C HIS A 233 7.27 -8.60 3.54
N PHE A 234 7.94 -9.66 3.99
CA PHE A 234 9.40 -9.67 4.07
C PHE A 234 10.08 -9.65 2.71
N SER A 235 9.48 -10.26 1.70
CA SER A 235 9.99 -10.16 0.32
C SER A 235 9.95 -8.71 -0.17
N ILE A 236 8.86 -7.98 0.10
CA ILE A 236 8.75 -6.55 -0.24
C ILE A 236 9.80 -5.73 0.50
N TYR A 237 9.94 -5.96 1.80
CA TYR A 237 10.94 -5.26 2.61
C TYR A 237 12.37 -5.51 2.09
N LEU A 238 12.73 -6.76 1.76
CA LEU A 238 14.01 -7.09 1.14
C LEU A 238 14.23 -6.31 -0.16
N GLY A 239 13.20 -6.21 -1.01
CA GLY A 239 13.26 -5.41 -2.24
C GLY A 239 13.49 -3.92 -1.97
N ILE A 240 12.75 -3.32 -1.02
CA ILE A 240 12.93 -1.93 -0.61
C ILE A 240 14.35 -1.70 -0.07
N MET A 241 14.78 -2.53 0.88
CA MET A 241 16.09 -2.48 1.51
C MET A 241 17.20 -2.49 0.45
N MET A 242 17.20 -3.51 -0.43
CA MET A 242 18.26 -3.64 -1.44
C MET A 242 18.26 -2.48 -2.43
N LYS A 243 17.09 -1.99 -2.86
CA LYS A 243 17.02 -0.82 -3.74
C LYS A 243 17.60 0.44 -3.08
N ARG A 244 17.30 0.70 -1.82
CA ARG A 244 17.85 1.84 -1.09
C ARG A 244 19.36 1.74 -0.91
N ILE A 245 19.88 0.55 -0.57
CA ILE A 245 21.33 0.32 -0.50
C ILE A 245 21.98 0.54 -1.87
N GLN A 246 21.40 0.03 -2.97
CA GLN A 246 21.90 0.23 -4.34
C GLN A 246 21.97 1.70 -4.75
N MET A 247 21.14 2.55 -4.15
CA MET A 247 21.14 4.00 -4.37
C MET A 247 22.09 4.76 -3.43
N GLY A 248 22.84 4.06 -2.57
CA GLY A 248 23.75 4.68 -1.60
C GLY A 248 23.06 5.14 -0.30
N HIS A 249 21.79 4.77 -0.10
CA HIS A 249 21.01 5.04 1.11
C HIS A 249 21.01 3.83 2.05
N GLY A 250 22.20 3.41 2.46
CA GLY A 250 22.37 2.41 3.52
C GLY A 250 22.21 3.00 4.92
N LEU A 251 21.84 2.17 5.88
CA LEU A 251 21.94 2.47 7.31
C LEU A 251 23.42 2.71 7.64
N ARG A 252 23.72 3.76 8.40
CA ARG A 252 25.11 4.14 8.74
C ARG A 252 25.26 4.10 10.25
N ASP A 253 26.12 3.21 10.73
CA ASP A 253 26.80 3.25 12.04
C ASP A 253 27.64 1.96 12.24
N ALA A 254 28.69 2.05 13.06
CA ALA A 254 29.61 0.94 13.30
C ALA A 254 29.10 0.05 14.44
N VAL A 255 28.46 -1.07 14.09
CA VAL A 255 28.14 -2.15 15.04
C VAL A 255 28.78 -3.44 14.55
N CYS A 256 29.32 -4.23 15.47
CA CYS A 256 29.76 -5.59 15.18
C CYS A 256 28.53 -6.51 15.10
N TYR A 257 28.31 -7.12 13.94
CA TYR A 257 27.19 -8.04 13.71
C TYR A 257 27.65 -9.49 13.68
N LYS A 258 26.84 -10.37 14.29
CA LYS A 258 27.01 -11.83 14.34
C LYS A 258 25.69 -12.57 14.01
N GLY A 259 24.87 -12.05 13.10
CA GLY A 259 23.65 -12.76 12.69
C GLY A 259 23.92 -13.73 11.54
N ASN A 260 22.93 -13.99 10.70
CA ASN A 260 22.98 -15.08 9.72
C ASN A 260 24.02 -14.84 8.59
N GLU A 261 25.22 -15.41 8.74
CA GLU A 261 26.32 -15.29 7.77
C GLU A 261 25.98 -15.83 6.38
N THR A 262 25.14 -16.87 6.31
CA THR A 262 24.72 -17.46 5.04
C THR A 262 23.86 -16.48 4.24
N VAL A 263 22.89 -15.84 4.90
CA VAL A 263 22.05 -14.83 4.25
C VAL A 263 22.87 -13.62 3.86
N HIS A 264 23.76 -13.16 4.75
CA HIS A 264 24.63 -12.02 4.50
C HIS A 264 25.48 -12.26 3.23
N ARG A 265 26.15 -13.40 3.13
CA ARG A 265 26.94 -13.79 1.96
C ARG A 265 26.10 -13.87 0.69
N LEU A 266 24.91 -14.49 0.76
CA LEU A 266 24.01 -14.60 -0.38
C LEU A 266 23.58 -13.23 -0.93
N LEU A 267 23.28 -12.27 -0.06
CA LEU A 267 22.93 -10.91 -0.48
C LEU A 267 24.11 -10.21 -1.14
N GLN A 268 25.30 -10.28 -0.54
CA GLN A 268 26.50 -9.65 -1.10
C GLN A 268 26.90 -10.25 -2.45
N GLU A 269 26.88 -11.57 -2.58
CA GLU A 269 27.22 -12.28 -3.82
C GLU A 269 26.24 -11.97 -4.94
N TYR A 270 24.92 -11.99 -4.64
CA TYR A 270 23.89 -11.79 -5.65
C TYR A 270 23.83 -10.34 -6.14
N PHE A 271 23.96 -9.36 -5.25
CA PHE A 271 23.87 -7.94 -5.60
C PHE A 271 25.22 -7.29 -5.92
N HIS A 272 26.32 -8.03 -5.78
CA HIS A 272 27.69 -7.55 -5.99
C HIS A 272 28.00 -6.27 -5.21
N MET A 273 27.56 -6.21 -3.96
CA MET A 273 27.69 -5.03 -3.12
C MET A 273 27.79 -5.40 -1.64
N ASP A 274 28.41 -4.54 -0.85
CA ASP A 274 28.47 -4.73 0.59
C ASP A 274 27.12 -4.41 1.25
N VAL A 275 26.70 -5.26 2.18
CA VAL A 275 25.50 -5.07 3.00
C VAL A 275 25.98 -5.04 4.44
N ASN A 276 26.04 -3.86 5.04
CA ASN A 276 26.71 -3.73 6.33
C ASN A 276 25.97 -4.45 7.48
N ALA A 277 26.66 -4.54 8.62
CA ALA A 277 26.18 -5.13 9.85
C ALA A 277 24.80 -4.65 10.31
N LEU A 278 24.52 -3.34 10.20
CA LEU A 278 23.24 -2.76 10.64
C LEU A 278 22.09 -3.08 9.69
N GLU A 279 22.37 -3.17 8.39
CA GLU A 279 21.38 -3.63 7.41
C GLU A 279 20.88 -5.03 7.76
N MET A 280 21.83 -5.90 8.05
CA MET A 280 21.53 -7.28 8.43
C MET A 280 20.80 -7.34 9.78
N GLN A 281 21.23 -6.58 10.77
CA GLN A 281 20.55 -6.51 12.08
C GLN A 281 19.10 -6.03 11.92
N PHE A 282 18.87 -4.97 11.15
CA PHE A 282 17.53 -4.42 10.97
C PHE A 282 16.62 -5.38 10.17
N LEU A 283 17.16 -6.08 9.16
CA LEU A 283 16.46 -7.16 8.49
C LEU A 283 16.03 -8.26 9.47
N GLU A 284 16.92 -8.70 10.36
CA GLU A 284 16.61 -9.74 11.34
C GLU A 284 15.55 -9.29 12.34
N GLN A 285 15.63 -8.07 12.86
CA GLN A 285 14.59 -7.48 13.72
C GLN A 285 13.22 -7.48 13.04
N MET A 286 13.17 -7.08 11.76
CA MET A 286 11.93 -7.12 10.98
C MET A 286 11.38 -8.55 10.87
N ILE A 287 12.24 -9.53 10.57
CA ILE A 287 11.85 -10.93 10.42
C ILE A 287 11.39 -11.54 11.76
N GLU A 288 12.07 -11.24 12.86
CA GLU A 288 11.72 -11.69 14.21
C GLU A 288 10.32 -11.21 14.62
N SER A 289 9.95 -9.97 14.26
CA SER A 289 8.62 -9.41 14.55
C SER A 289 7.45 -10.02 13.75
N GLY A 290 7.71 -10.89 12.77
CA GLY A 290 6.70 -11.46 11.89
C GLY A 290 5.70 -12.44 12.51
N ALA A 291 4.51 -12.51 11.93
CA ALA A 291 3.53 -13.55 12.25
C ALA A 291 4.07 -14.95 11.87
N ARG A 292 4.03 -15.88 12.83
CA ARG A 292 4.45 -17.28 12.68
C ARG A 292 3.24 -18.20 12.51
N GLN A 293 3.43 -19.32 11.83
CA GLN A 293 2.46 -20.40 11.84
C GLN A 293 2.57 -21.16 13.16
N TRP A 294 1.49 -21.17 13.93
CA TRP A 294 1.41 -21.92 15.18
C TRP A 294 0.95 -23.34 14.92
N ASN A 295 1.69 -24.31 15.44
CA ASN A 295 1.24 -25.70 15.53
C ASN A 295 0.98 -26.07 17.00
N ARG A 296 0.33 -27.22 17.22
CA ARG A 296 -0.06 -27.66 18.57
C ARG A 296 1.15 -27.82 19.50
N SER A 297 2.27 -28.34 19.01
CA SER A 297 3.47 -28.51 19.84
C SER A 297 4.08 -27.18 20.28
N MET A 298 4.11 -26.17 19.39
CA MET A 298 4.57 -24.82 19.74
C MET A 298 3.68 -24.17 20.79
N LEU A 299 2.36 -24.29 20.69
CA LEU A 299 1.43 -23.76 21.70
C LEU A 299 1.65 -24.40 23.08
N HIS A 300 1.87 -25.72 23.12
CA HIS A 300 2.13 -26.42 24.38
C HIS A 300 3.48 -26.06 25.01
N ASN A 301 4.49 -25.80 24.18
CA ASN A 301 5.84 -25.50 24.64
C ASN A 301 6.10 -23.98 24.81
N PHE A 302 5.12 -23.12 24.51
CA PHE A 302 5.28 -21.68 24.59
C PHE A 302 5.31 -21.23 26.06
N ALA A 303 6.50 -20.92 26.55
CA ALA A 303 6.72 -20.42 27.90
C ALA A 303 6.61 -18.89 27.91
N LEU A 304 5.52 -18.36 28.46
CA LEU A 304 5.37 -16.93 28.73
C LEU A 304 6.34 -16.49 29.84
N THR A 305 7.11 -15.43 29.59
CA THR A 305 7.94 -14.82 30.64
C THR A 305 7.05 -14.24 31.74
N LYS A 306 7.62 -14.06 32.93
CA LYS A 306 6.90 -13.48 34.08
C LYS A 306 6.35 -12.08 33.74
N GLU A 307 7.15 -11.25 33.07
CA GLU A 307 6.75 -9.92 32.62
C GLU A 307 5.58 -9.97 31.64
N THR A 308 5.61 -10.86 30.63
CA THR A 308 4.50 -10.99 29.68
C THR A 308 3.22 -11.44 30.37
N LYS A 309 3.31 -12.36 31.35
CA LYS A 309 2.16 -12.79 32.15
C LYS A 309 1.59 -11.62 32.96
N GLU A 310 2.44 -10.83 33.61
CA GLU A 310 2.00 -9.67 34.40
C GLU A 310 1.34 -8.59 33.53
N LEU A 311 1.93 -8.28 32.38
CA LEU A 311 1.39 -7.33 31.42
C LEU A 311 0.03 -7.80 30.86
N ALA A 312 -0.06 -9.07 30.44
CA ALA A 312 -1.29 -9.65 29.92
C ALA A 312 -2.39 -9.65 31.00
N ASN A 313 -2.06 -10.01 32.23
CA ASN A 313 -3.00 -10.00 33.35
C ASN A 313 -3.51 -8.58 33.64
N ARG A 314 -2.62 -7.56 33.65
CA ARG A 314 -3.02 -6.16 33.82
C ARG A 314 -3.97 -5.72 32.71
N PHE A 315 -3.59 -5.98 31.45
CA PHE A 315 -4.41 -5.64 30.29
C PHE A 315 -5.79 -6.30 30.36
N LEU A 316 -5.86 -7.61 30.59
CA LEU A 316 -7.12 -8.34 30.68
C LEU A 316 -7.97 -7.86 31.86
N THR A 317 -7.36 -7.61 33.01
CA THR A 317 -8.07 -7.11 34.20
C THR A 317 -8.68 -5.72 33.94
N ASP A 318 -7.91 -4.80 33.36
CA ASP A 318 -8.40 -3.47 32.99
C ASP A 318 -9.47 -3.54 31.89
N TRP A 319 -9.28 -4.43 30.91
CA TRP A 319 -10.26 -4.69 29.85
C TRP A 319 -11.59 -5.18 30.42
N PHE A 320 -11.58 -6.20 31.30
CA PHE A 320 -12.78 -6.72 31.94
C PHE A 320 -13.47 -5.68 32.84
N ARG A 321 -12.69 -4.88 33.59
CA ARG A 321 -13.22 -3.78 34.41
C ARG A 321 -13.92 -2.70 33.59
N ASN A 322 -13.39 -2.37 32.41
CA ASN A 322 -13.92 -1.31 31.56
C ASN A 322 -15.05 -1.79 30.62
N MET A 323 -15.02 -3.04 30.17
CA MET A 323 -16.08 -3.63 29.34
C MET A 323 -17.41 -3.82 30.10
N GLY A 324 -17.38 -3.97 31.43
CA GLY A 324 -18.60 -3.95 32.26
C GLY A 324 -19.33 -2.59 32.27
N ARG A 325 -18.67 -1.50 31.88
CA ARG A 325 -19.25 -0.13 31.79
C ARG A 325 -19.62 0.29 30.36
N LEU A 326 -19.12 -0.41 29.35
CA LEU A 326 -19.43 -0.12 27.95
C LEU A 326 -20.72 -0.83 27.54
N ARG A 327 -21.87 -0.32 28.01
CA ARG A 327 -23.11 -0.48 27.23
C ARG A 327 -22.81 0.08 25.84
N MET A 328 -22.97 -0.74 24.80
CA MET A 328 -22.81 -0.41 23.39
C MET A 328 -23.34 1.00 23.06
N ARG A 329 -22.48 2.00 23.17
CA ARG A 329 -22.61 3.25 22.43
C ARG A 329 -21.80 3.02 21.18
N SER A 330 -22.51 2.80 20.08
CA SER A 330 -21.99 2.77 18.73
C SER A 330 -21.07 3.98 18.52
N CYS A 331 -19.75 3.74 18.58
CA CYS A 331 -18.76 4.75 18.29
C CYS A 331 -18.78 5.00 16.78
N ARG A 332 -19.60 5.99 16.36
CA ARG A 332 -19.81 6.39 14.96
C ARG A 332 -18.72 7.29 14.38
N PHE A 333 -17.58 7.48 15.06
CA PHE A 333 -16.68 8.59 14.72
C PHE A 333 -15.28 8.26 14.20
N CYS A 334 -14.92 7.00 13.97
CA CYS A 334 -13.57 6.66 13.47
C CYS A 334 -13.52 5.57 12.38
N PHE A 335 -14.44 5.48 11.42
CA PHE A 335 -14.25 4.58 10.27
C PHE A 335 -15.05 4.98 9.02
N PRO A 336 -14.41 5.54 7.98
CA PRO A 336 -15.01 5.57 6.64
C PRO A 336 -14.51 4.47 5.68
N TYR A 337 -13.54 3.62 6.04
CA TYR A 337 -12.95 2.65 5.09
C TYR A 337 -12.81 1.21 5.60
N CYS A 338 -13.70 0.78 6.50
CA CYS A 338 -13.80 -0.62 6.91
C CYS A 338 -14.78 -1.41 6.03
N TYR A 339 -14.32 -1.82 4.84
CA TYR A 339 -14.97 -2.87 4.04
C TYR A 339 -13.90 -3.87 3.55
N ARG A 340 -13.46 -4.78 4.43
CA ARG A 340 -13.02 -6.17 4.15
C ARG A 340 -12.37 -6.79 5.41
N PRO A 341 -13.02 -7.73 6.12
CA PRO A 341 -12.53 -8.24 7.42
C PRO A 341 -11.37 -9.26 7.35
N GLN A 342 -11.03 -9.82 6.19
CA GLN A 342 -10.18 -11.01 6.13
C GLN A 342 -8.66 -10.77 6.19
N TYR A 343 -8.18 -9.53 6.12
CA TYR A 343 -6.73 -9.22 6.14
C TYR A 343 -6.25 -8.44 7.38
N TYR A 344 -7.14 -8.12 8.32
CA TYR A 344 -6.85 -7.14 9.38
C TYR A 344 -6.26 -7.71 10.68
N ALA A 345 -6.48 -9.00 10.99
CA ALA A 345 -5.99 -9.56 12.25
C ALA A 345 -4.46 -9.64 12.30
N ASP A 346 -3.81 -9.99 11.19
CA ASP A 346 -2.34 -10.07 11.11
C ASP A 346 -1.68 -8.68 10.92
N SER A 347 -2.36 -7.75 10.22
CA SER A 347 -1.83 -6.41 9.95
C SER A 347 -1.92 -5.47 11.16
N MET A 348 -2.85 -5.70 12.09
CA MET A 348 -2.86 -4.97 13.37
C MET A 348 -1.64 -5.32 14.25
N VAL A 349 -1.24 -6.59 14.31
CA VAL A 349 -0.05 -7.01 15.08
C VAL A 349 1.23 -6.42 14.48
N CYS A 350 1.31 -6.38 13.14
CA CYS A 350 2.45 -5.80 12.43
C CYS A 350 2.48 -4.25 12.53
N GLY A 351 1.33 -3.58 12.46
CA GLY A 351 1.22 -2.13 12.67
C GLY A 351 1.58 -1.70 14.10
N PHE A 352 1.24 -2.50 15.12
CA PHE A 352 1.73 -2.28 16.48
C PHE A 352 3.24 -2.53 16.60
N CYS A 353 3.80 -3.55 15.93
CA CYS A 353 5.25 -3.77 15.92
C CYS A 353 6.02 -2.59 15.32
N ILE A 354 5.55 -2.00 14.21
CA ILE A 354 6.18 -0.81 13.59
C ILE A 354 6.15 0.41 14.54
N ILE A 355 5.07 0.59 15.31
CA ILE A 355 4.95 1.64 16.33
C ILE A 355 5.81 1.35 17.58
N THR A 356 6.15 0.08 17.83
CA THR A 356 6.97 -0.32 18.97
C THR A 356 8.46 -0.29 18.66
N ILE A 357 8.86 -0.53 17.41
CA ILE A 357 10.25 -0.36 16.93
C ILE A 357 10.66 1.13 16.88
N THR A 358 9.70 2.05 16.91
CA THR A 358 9.91 3.50 16.87
C THR A 358 10.01 4.18 18.24
N ARG A 359 10.00 3.40 19.34
CA ARG A 359 10.26 3.86 20.71
C ARG A 359 11.41 3.09 21.31
#